data_AF-A0A933D4S6-F1
#
_entry.id   AF-A0A933D4S6-F1
#
_cell.length_a   1.000
_cell.length_b   1.000
_cell.length_c   1.000
_cell.angle_alpha   90.00
_cell.angle_beta   90.00
_cell.angle_gamma   90.00
#
_symmetry.space_group_name_H-M   'P 1'
#
loop_
_entity.id
_entity.type
_entity.pdbx_description
1 polymer ?
#
loop_
_entity_poly.entity_id
_entity_poly.type
_entity_poly.pdbx_seq_one_letter_code
_entity_poly.pdbx_strand_id
1 'polypeptide(L)'
;MAKRILFIFFFLFLGFRFAFAGTIEGKALFDGVPGENPKIDMSADPVCKSLNSGTAFQQRIVVNSNRTLKNVFVYVKEGVSGETFPTPTAPAVLDQQACAYHPRILGMQVNQKLQIINSDATLHNVHAFAKNSPEFNLGMPMKGMKLEKTFSNPEIMVKMKCDVHPWMTGYIGVLNHPFFAVTDDQGTFKIENLPPGEYTIEAWHETYGIQTQKITVSDGAPPAIDFKFSAKEIVDEASGLKISTSEPKAAGPQFDDSVALNLPRAKPHWWLPEDISTFGPKIDRLFYLILWITGLIFIGVQGTLLYFLFRYRARDGVKAAYTHGNNRLEVIWTVTPAVILIFLTIWSQKIWLEIKGSEPVGAIPIEIQAEQFAWNIHYPGSDGKFGTSDDIKTINQLHIPVGKPVRARLTSIGKDGKHPVIHSFFLPEFRLKQDVVPGMQIDVWFQATRTGKYEIACAEFCGLGHYRMRGFLSIHSPEGYEAWLKEQGAT
;
A
#
# COMPACT_ATOMS: atom_id res chain seq x y z
N MET A 1 -50.34 71.80 -31.53
CA MET A 1 -49.87 70.43 -31.86
C MET A 1 -48.35 70.44 -31.80
N ALA A 2 -47.73 69.99 -30.70
CA ALA A 2 -47.30 68.59 -30.44
C ALA A 2 -46.22 68.15 -31.46
N LYS A 3 -45.00 67.74 -31.10
CA LYS A 3 -44.56 66.90 -29.97
C LYS A 3 -43.09 67.21 -29.60
N ARG A 4 -42.77 67.21 -28.30
CA ARG A 4 -41.41 67.04 -27.77
C ARG A 4 -41.14 65.54 -27.60
N ILE A 5 -40.00 65.06 -28.08
CA ILE A 5 -39.52 63.68 -27.87
C ILE A 5 -38.57 63.71 -26.67
N LEU A 6 -38.92 62.99 -25.61
CA LEU A 6 -38.11 62.78 -24.41
C LEU A 6 -37.53 61.36 -24.50
N PHE A 7 -36.20 61.25 -24.62
CA PHE A 7 -35.48 59.98 -24.50
C PHE A 7 -35.27 59.68 -23.00
N ILE A 8 -35.88 58.61 -22.51
CA ILE A 8 -35.64 58.07 -21.16
C ILE A 8 -34.54 57.00 -21.29
N PHE A 9 -33.36 57.29 -20.75
CA PHE A 9 -32.33 56.27 -20.52
C PHE A 9 -32.69 55.46 -19.28
N PHE A 10 -33.03 54.18 -19.47
CA PHE A 10 -33.24 53.23 -18.39
C PHE A 10 -31.87 52.69 -17.96
N PHE A 11 -31.28 53.29 -16.92
CA PHE A 11 -30.11 52.71 -16.25
C PHE A 11 -30.57 51.49 -15.45
N LEU A 12 -30.34 50.29 -16.01
CA LEU A 12 -30.46 49.04 -15.28
C LEU A 12 -29.26 48.98 -14.30
N PHE A 13 -29.46 49.46 -13.07
CA PHE A 13 -28.55 49.19 -11.96
C PHE A 13 -28.69 47.69 -11.65
N LEU A 14 -27.86 46.87 -12.30
CA LEU A 14 -27.57 45.52 -11.83
C LEU A 14 -26.77 45.70 -10.53
N GLY A 15 -27.48 45.84 -9.41
CA GLY A 15 -26.87 45.87 -8.09
C GLY A 15 -26.12 44.56 -7.89
N PHE A 16 -24.80 44.59 -8.05
CA PHE A 16 -23.92 43.61 -7.43
C PHE A 16 -24.22 43.67 -5.93
N ARG A 17 -25.03 42.73 -5.44
CA ARG A 17 -25.08 42.45 -4.01
C ARG A 17 -23.71 41.88 -3.68
N PHE A 18 -22.81 42.71 -3.18
CA PHE A 18 -21.74 42.23 -2.32
C PHE A 18 -22.45 41.62 -1.11
N ALA A 19 -22.72 40.32 -1.15
CA ALA A 19 -22.97 39.57 0.07
C ALA A 19 -21.69 39.73 0.90
N PHE A 20 -21.78 40.47 2.00
CA PHE A 20 -20.69 40.52 2.95
C PHE A 20 -20.48 39.09 3.45
N ALA A 21 -19.32 38.56 3.13
CA ALA A 21 -19.01 37.17 3.42
C ALA A 21 -18.39 37.13 4.83
N GLY A 22 -19.04 36.44 5.74
CA GLY A 22 -18.61 36.27 7.12
C GLY A 22 -17.29 35.50 7.20
N THR A 23 -16.52 35.78 8.24
CA THR A 23 -15.27 35.09 8.54
C THR A 23 -15.43 34.34 9.85
N ILE A 24 -15.05 33.08 9.90
CA ILE A 24 -14.94 32.30 11.14
C ILE A 24 -13.48 32.25 11.53
N GLU A 25 -13.16 32.62 12.78
CA GLU A 25 -11.82 32.51 13.35
C GLU A 25 -11.88 31.70 14.65
N GLY A 26 -10.79 31.03 14.99
CA GLY A 26 -10.76 30.23 16.20
C GLY A 26 -9.45 29.52 16.47
N LYS A 27 -9.39 28.81 17.59
CA LYS A 27 -8.25 28.00 18.01
C LYS A 27 -8.63 26.55 18.24
N ALA A 28 -7.70 25.65 17.93
CA ALA A 28 -7.76 24.27 18.41
C ALA A 28 -7.03 24.19 19.77
N LEU A 29 -7.77 24.35 20.86
CA LEU A 29 -7.25 24.30 22.23
C LEU A 29 -6.98 22.85 22.64
N PHE A 30 -5.91 22.63 23.40
CA PHE A 30 -5.54 21.32 23.93
C PHE A 30 -5.53 21.30 25.45
N ASP A 31 -6.20 20.31 26.04
CA ASP A 31 -6.17 20.03 27.47
C ASP A 31 -5.57 18.66 27.80
N GLY A 32 -4.77 18.62 28.86
CA GLY A 32 -4.06 17.42 29.32
C GLY A 32 -2.60 17.34 28.88
N VAL A 33 -2.01 16.17 29.12
CA VAL A 33 -0.61 15.86 28.74
C VAL A 33 -0.62 15.24 27.35
N PRO A 34 0.10 15.80 26.36
CA PRO A 34 0.15 15.23 25.03
C PRO A 34 0.73 13.81 25.05
N GLY A 35 0.18 12.91 24.24
CA GLY A 35 0.77 11.60 24.04
C GLY A 35 2.17 11.69 23.40
N GLU A 36 2.99 10.66 23.60
CA GLU A 36 4.31 10.60 22.97
C GLU A 36 4.20 10.21 21.48
N ASN A 37 4.91 10.95 20.64
CA ASN A 37 5.03 10.61 19.24
C ASN A 37 5.98 9.39 19.06
N PRO A 38 5.63 8.41 18.21
CA PRO A 38 6.52 7.29 17.90
C PRO A 38 7.84 7.75 17.29
N LYS A 39 8.95 7.13 17.70
CA LYS A 39 10.25 7.28 17.06
C LYS A 39 10.21 6.74 15.63
N ILE A 40 10.90 7.43 14.72
CA ILE A 40 11.08 6.99 13.35
C ILE A 40 12.51 6.43 13.22
N ASP A 41 12.63 5.23 12.68
CA ASP A 41 13.90 4.66 12.27
C ASP A 41 14.11 4.84 10.76
N MET A 42 14.94 5.83 10.42
CA MET A 42 15.33 6.11 9.03
C MET A 42 16.66 5.45 8.64
N SER A 43 17.26 4.62 9.50
CA SER A 43 18.62 4.09 9.30
C SER A 43 18.77 3.22 8.06
N ALA A 44 17.68 2.62 7.59
CA ALA A 44 17.64 1.76 6.43
C ALA A 44 17.70 2.51 5.08
N ASP A 45 17.37 3.81 5.04
CA ASP A 45 17.48 4.64 3.84
C ASP A 45 18.55 5.74 4.06
N PRO A 46 19.70 5.67 3.36
CA PRO A 46 20.79 6.63 3.53
C PRO A 46 20.40 8.08 3.25
N VAL A 47 19.48 8.31 2.30
CA VAL A 47 19.01 9.65 1.94
C VAL A 47 18.15 10.19 3.07
N CYS A 48 17.17 9.43 3.55
CA CYS A 48 16.34 9.83 4.68
C CYS A 48 17.17 10.12 5.94
N LYS A 49 18.16 9.25 6.23
CA LYS A 49 19.10 9.46 7.34
C LYS A 49 19.93 10.73 7.17
N SER A 50 20.37 11.04 5.94
CA SER A 50 21.16 12.24 5.67
C SER A 50 20.36 13.54 5.78
N LEU A 51 19.07 13.51 5.39
CA LEU A 51 18.17 14.66 5.45
C LEU A 51 17.69 14.96 6.87
N ASN A 52 17.72 13.96 7.75
CA ASN A 52 17.23 14.05 9.12
C ASN A 52 18.35 13.77 10.13
N SER A 53 19.16 14.78 10.44
CA SER A 53 20.23 14.67 11.43
C SER A 53 19.66 14.65 12.86
N GLY A 54 19.46 13.46 13.41
CA GLY A 54 19.04 13.26 14.80
C GLY A 54 17.93 12.22 14.95
N THR A 55 17.34 12.15 16.14
CA THR A 55 16.18 11.29 16.39
C THR A 55 14.94 11.94 15.80
N ALA A 56 14.38 11.34 14.75
CA ALA A 56 13.12 11.77 14.15
C ALA A 56 11.92 11.11 14.86
N PHE A 57 10.81 11.84 14.92
CA PHE A 57 9.56 11.38 15.51
C PHE A 57 8.40 11.66 14.56
N GLN A 58 7.38 10.79 14.56
CA GLN A 58 6.17 11.04 13.79
C GLN A 58 5.50 12.30 14.31
N GLN A 59 5.13 13.23 13.44
CA GLN A 59 4.49 14.49 13.86
C GLN A 59 2.96 14.30 14.04
N ARG A 60 2.53 13.26 14.77
CA ARG A 60 1.11 12.93 14.96
C ARG A 60 0.42 13.88 15.94
N ILE A 61 1.13 14.19 17.02
CA ILE A 61 0.65 15.04 18.10
C ILE A 61 1.61 16.21 18.18
N VAL A 62 1.17 17.38 17.73
CA VAL A 62 1.99 18.60 17.77
C VAL A 62 1.24 19.65 18.58
N VAL A 63 1.56 19.70 19.88
CA VAL A 63 0.99 20.67 20.82
C VAL A 63 1.97 21.82 20.99
N ASN A 64 1.50 23.02 20.70
CA ASN A 64 2.24 24.26 20.82
C ASN A 64 2.42 24.66 22.30
N SER A 65 3.40 25.52 22.57
CA SER A 65 3.67 26.03 23.92
C SER A 65 2.50 26.81 24.53
N ASN A 66 1.65 27.41 23.69
CA ASN A 66 0.42 28.10 24.08
C ASN A 66 -0.78 27.14 24.30
N ARG A 67 -0.55 25.82 24.35
CA ARG A 67 -1.56 24.76 24.52
C ARG A 67 -2.62 24.71 23.40
N THR A 68 -2.19 24.88 22.16
CA THR A 68 -3.01 24.63 20.96
C THR A 68 -2.45 23.50 20.11
N LEU A 69 -3.26 22.95 19.20
CA LEU A 69 -2.87 21.88 18.27
C LEU A 69 -2.57 22.41 16.87
N LYS A 70 -1.46 21.96 16.27
CA LYS A 70 -1.27 21.99 14.82
C LYS A 70 -1.97 20.80 14.16
N ASN A 71 -2.04 20.80 12.83
CA ASN A 71 -2.56 19.70 12.02
C ASN A 71 -4.04 19.37 12.31
N VAL A 72 -4.83 20.37 12.70
CA VAL A 72 -6.29 20.22 12.85
C VAL A 72 -6.95 20.73 11.58
N PHE A 73 -7.72 19.87 10.91
CA PHE A 73 -8.50 20.23 9.74
C PHE A 73 -9.89 20.71 10.18
N VAL A 74 -10.18 21.99 9.97
CA VAL A 74 -11.47 22.61 10.30
C VAL A 74 -12.25 22.87 9.03
N TYR A 75 -13.48 22.41 8.94
CA TYR A 75 -14.30 22.53 7.73
C TYR A 75 -15.78 22.69 8.04
N VAL A 76 -16.50 23.32 7.12
CA VAL A 76 -17.97 23.34 7.17
C VAL A 76 -18.48 21.98 6.73
N LYS A 77 -19.20 21.27 7.59
CA LYS A 77 -19.80 19.97 7.27
C LYS A 77 -21.22 20.09 6.71
N GLU A 78 -22.02 20.99 7.28
CA GLU A 78 -23.42 21.22 6.88
C GLU A 78 -23.73 22.71 6.86
N GLY A 79 -24.78 23.10 6.11
CA GLY A 79 -25.23 24.49 5.97
C GLY A 79 -24.81 25.15 4.66
N VAL A 80 -23.89 24.54 3.90
CA VAL A 80 -23.55 24.96 2.53
C VAL A 80 -24.60 24.38 1.58
N SER A 81 -25.59 25.19 1.18
CA SER A 81 -26.66 24.73 0.28
C SER A 81 -26.92 25.72 -0.85
N GLY A 82 -27.29 25.20 -2.03
CA GLY A 82 -27.78 26.00 -3.16
C GLY A 82 -26.71 26.63 -4.07
N GLU A 83 -25.43 26.59 -3.70
CA GLU A 83 -24.33 27.20 -4.47
C GLU A 83 -23.37 26.14 -5.03
N THR A 84 -23.04 26.27 -6.32
CA THR A 84 -21.94 25.54 -6.96
C THR A 84 -20.67 26.37 -6.88
N PHE A 85 -19.62 25.83 -6.26
CA PHE A 85 -18.35 26.52 -6.14
C PHE A 85 -17.44 26.19 -7.33
N PRO A 86 -16.79 27.18 -7.96
CA PRO A 86 -15.84 26.90 -9.01
C PRO A 86 -14.66 26.09 -8.44
N THR A 87 -14.24 25.05 -9.17
CA THR A 87 -13.03 24.31 -8.85
C THR A 87 -11.81 25.23 -9.03
N PRO A 88 -10.91 25.34 -8.03
CA PRO A 88 -9.70 26.14 -8.15
C PRO A 88 -8.81 25.67 -9.32
N THR A 89 -8.29 26.62 -10.10
CA THR A 89 -7.34 26.33 -11.18
C THR A 89 -5.93 26.07 -10.67
N ALA A 90 -5.56 26.67 -9.54
CA ALA A 90 -4.30 26.42 -8.86
C ALA A 90 -4.31 25.01 -8.24
N PRO A 91 -3.26 24.20 -8.46
CA PRO A 91 -3.20 22.86 -7.89
C PRO A 91 -3.01 22.90 -6.37
N ALA A 92 -3.65 21.97 -5.67
CA ALA A 92 -3.26 21.61 -4.32
C ALA A 92 -1.93 20.85 -4.39
N VAL A 93 -0.97 21.16 -3.52
CA VAL A 93 0.39 20.60 -3.59
C VAL A 93 0.65 19.71 -2.38
N LEU A 94 1.08 18.47 -2.65
CA LEU A 94 1.58 17.54 -1.66
C LEU A 94 3.01 17.15 -2.04
N ASP A 95 3.98 17.42 -1.17
CA ASP A 95 5.39 17.10 -1.42
C ASP A 95 5.89 16.01 -0.48
N GLN A 96 6.75 15.13 -1.00
CA GLN A 96 7.54 14.19 -0.21
C GLN A 96 8.91 14.81 -0.01
N GLN A 97 9.11 15.37 1.17
CA GLN A 97 10.30 16.14 1.50
C GLN A 97 10.80 15.71 2.88
N ALA A 98 12.11 15.51 3.00
CA ALA A 98 12.77 15.00 4.21
C ALA A 98 12.16 13.67 4.71
N CYS A 99 11.70 12.83 3.78
CA CYS A 99 11.01 11.57 4.04
C CYS A 99 9.79 11.75 4.95
N ALA A 100 9.00 12.79 4.68
CA ALA A 100 7.66 13.06 5.21
C ALA A 100 6.79 13.78 4.18
N TYR A 101 5.47 13.68 4.32
CA TYR A 101 4.52 14.44 3.50
C TYR A 101 4.38 15.87 4.02
N HIS A 102 4.44 16.83 3.10
CA HIS A 102 4.31 18.26 3.36
C HIS A 102 3.30 18.90 2.39
N PRO A 103 2.24 19.56 2.90
CA PRO A 103 1.85 19.58 4.31
C PRO A 103 1.37 18.19 4.76
N ARG A 104 1.38 17.95 6.08
CA ARG A 104 0.84 16.70 6.66
C ARG A 104 -0.67 16.60 6.44
N ILE A 105 -1.37 17.71 6.60
CA ILE A 105 -2.81 17.84 6.37
C ILE A 105 -3.00 18.84 5.24
N LEU A 106 -3.72 18.42 4.19
CA LEU A 106 -4.01 19.23 3.02
C LEU A 106 -5.53 19.32 2.85
N GLY A 107 -6.04 20.48 2.47
CA GLY A 107 -7.41 20.62 2.01
C GLY A 107 -7.43 20.94 0.52
N MET A 108 -8.43 20.41 -0.18
CA MET A 108 -8.65 20.70 -1.60
C MET A 108 -10.13 20.56 -1.96
N GLN A 109 -10.51 21.11 -3.11
CA GLN A 109 -11.85 20.92 -3.66
C GLN A 109 -11.92 19.70 -4.59
N VAL A 110 -13.13 19.14 -4.71
CA VAL A 110 -13.46 18.13 -5.72
C VAL A 110 -13.05 18.63 -7.12
N ASN A 111 -12.46 17.73 -7.91
CA ASN A 111 -11.87 17.97 -9.23
C ASN A 111 -10.69 18.96 -9.29
N GLN A 112 -10.26 19.54 -8.15
CA GLN A 112 -9.03 20.34 -8.13
C GLN A 112 -7.84 19.44 -8.45
N LYS A 113 -6.88 19.95 -9.22
CA LYS A 113 -5.64 19.22 -9.47
C LYS A 113 -4.86 19.06 -8.16
N LEU A 114 -4.51 17.83 -7.82
CA LEU A 114 -3.51 17.50 -6.81
C LEU A 114 -2.17 17.27 -7.52
N GLN A 115 -1.22 18.16 -7.31
CA GLN A 115 0.17 18.00 -7.76
C GLN A 115 0.98 17.36 -6.63
N ILE A 116 1.45 16.15 -6.87
CA ILE A 116 2.27 15.40 -5.92
C ILE A 116 3.71 15.45 -6.37
N ILE A 117 4.61 15.83 -5.47
CA ILE A 117 6.03 16.06 -5.75
C ILE A 117 6.87 15.09 -4.92
N ASN A 118 7.99 14.63 -5.47
CA ASN A 118 9.05 14.03 -4.67
C ASN A 118 10.26 14.96 -4.67
N SER A 119 10.51 15.65 -3.57
CA SER A 119 11.68 16.51 -3.39
C SER A 119 12.92 15.76 -2.88
N ASP A 120 12.77 14.50 -2.46
CA ASP A 120 13.84 13.66 -1.97
C ASP A 120 14.53 12.88 -3.10
N ALA A 121 15.83 12.62 -2.94
CA ALA A 121 16.61 11.79 -3.86
C ALA A 121 16.51 10.29 -3.52
N THR A 122 15.34 9.84 -3.07
CA THR A 122 15.05 8.42 -2.80
C THR A 122 13.66 8.05 -3.27
N LEU A 123 13.44 6.75 -3.44
CA LEU A 123 12.15 6.20 -3.81
C LEU A 123 11.14 6.41 -2.70
N HIS A 124 10.06 7.08 -3.05
CA HIS A 124 8.81 7.03 -2.32
C HIS A 124 7.73 6.39 -3.19
N ASN A 125 6.57 6.13 -2.62
CA ASN A 125 5.35 5.94 -3.37
C ASN A 125 4.24 6.72 -2.70
N VAL A 126 3.19 7.00 -3.46
CA VAL A 126 2.02 7.70 -2.98
C VAL A 126 0.83 6.77 -3.10
N HIS A 127 0.41 6.24 -1.96
CA HIS A 127 -0.80 5.45 -1.82
C HIS A 127 -1.90 6.29 -1.19
N ALA A 128 -2.91 6.63 -1.98
CA ALA A 128 -4.12 7.31 -1.53
C ALA A 128 -5.22 6.29 -1.23
N PHE A 129 -5.59 6.13 0.04
CA PHE A 129 -6.67 5.24 0.49
C PHE A 129 -8.03 5.94 0.39
N ALA A 130 -8.45 6.25 -0.83
CA ALA A 130 -9.76 6.84 -1.09
C ALA A 130 -10.87 5.77 -1.07
N LYS A 131 -12.00 6.08 -0.45
CA LYS A 131 -13.21 5.26 -0.39
C LYS A 131 -14.23 5.67 -1.44
N ASN A 132 -14.29 6.97 -1.75
CA ASN A 132 -15.31 7.55 -2.64
C ASN A 132 -14.73 7.95 -4.01
N SER A 133 -13.41 7.91 -4.17
CA SER A 133 -12.72 8.12 -5.44
C SER A 133 -11.80 6.92 -5.75
N PRO A 134 -11.35 6.72 -7.00
CA PRO A 134 -10.42 5.65 -7.33
C PRO A 134 -9.16 5.70 -6.44
N GLU A 135 -8.87 4.59 -5.77
CA GLU A 135 -7.62 4.38 -5.05
C GLU A 135 -6.45 4.38 -6.03
N PHE A 136 -5.30 4.92 -5.63
CA PHE A 136 -4.08 4.82 -6.43
C PHE A 136 -2.86 4.57 -5.54
N ASN A 137 -1.92 3.79 -6.06
CA ASN A 137 -0.61 3.55 -5.45
C ASN A 137 0.46 3.67 -6.54
N LEU A 138 1.23 4.76 -6.48
CA LEU A 138 2.15 5.11 -7.57
C LEU A 138 3.54 5.42 -7.03
N GLY A 139 4.55 4.76 -7.59
CA GLY A 139 5.95 5.01 -7.26
C GLY A 139 6.39 6.39 -7.72
N MET A 140 7.20 7.05 -6.88
CA MET A 140 7.86 8.32 -7.16
C MET A 140 9.38 8.17 -6.93
N PRO A 141 10.12 7.50 -7.84
CA PRO A 141 11.55 7.14 -7.64
C PRO A 141 12.53 8.31 -7.65
N MET A 142 12.21 9.41 -8.34
CA MET A 142 13.20 10.44 -8.68
C MET A 142 12.90 11.77 -7.98
N LYS A 143 13.96 12.44 -7.54
CA LYS A 143 13.90 13.84 -7.10
C LYS A 143 13.36 14.72 -8.22
N GLY A 144 12.42 15.58 -7.88
CA GLY A 144 11.70 16.47 -8.80
C GLY A 144 10.58 15.80 -9.59
N MET A 145 10.34 14.49 -9.44
CA MET A 145 9.21 13.83 -10.10
C MET A 145 7.90 14.46 -9.65
N LYS A 146 6.99 14.66 -10.60
CA LYS A 146 5.65 15.20 -10.37
C LYS A 146 4.60 14.25 -10.89
N LEU A 147 3.53 14.09 -10.13
CA LEU A 147 2.33 13.36 -10.50
C LEU A 147 1.14 14.30 -10.39
N GLU A 148 0.21 14.25 -11.35
CA GLU A 148 -1.08 14.94 -11.23
C GLU A 148 -2.19 13.92 -10.99
N LYS A 149 -3.02 14.17 -9.96
CA LYS A 149 -4.23 13.40 -9.66
C LYS A 149 -5.39 14.34 -9.36
N THR A 150 -6.60 13.78 -9.34
CA THR A 150 -7.81 14.48 -8.92
C THR A 150 -8.66 13.53 -8.09
N PHE A 151 -9.52 14.10 -7.24
CA PHE A 151 -10.57 13.37 -6.55
C PHE A 151 -11.92 13.83 -7.07
N SER A 152 -12.72 12.91 -7.59
CA SER A 152 -13.99 13.24 -8.26
C SER A 152 -15.16 13.36 -7.31
N ASN A 153 -15.02 12.85 -6.07
CA ASN A 153 -16.06 12.88 -5.05
C ASN A 153 -15.52 13.45 -3.74
N PRO A 154 -16.36 14.12 -2.94
CA PRO A 154 -15.96 14.61 -1.63
C PRO A 154 -15.63 13.45 -0.69
N GLU A 155 -14.57 13.63 0.09
CA GLU A 155 -14.07 12.64 1.03
C GLU A 155 -13.23 13.32 2.11
N ILE A 156 -13.58 13.06 3.37
CA ILE A 156 -12.89 13.66 4.51
C ILE A 156 -11.71 12.78 4.91
N MET A 157 -10.52 13.37 4.86
CA MET A 157 -9.26 12.79 5.32
C MET A 157 -8.87 11.50 4.59
N VAL A 158 -8.79 11.58 3.26
CA VAL A 158 -8.14 10.57 2.42
C VAL A 158 -6.71 10.39 2.93
N LYS A 159 -6.41 9.19 3.43
CA LYS A 159 -5.08 8.89 3.98
C LYS A 159 -4.08 8.72 2.85
N MET A 160 -2.98 9.46 2.94
CA MET A 160 -1.83 9.38 2.04
C MET A 160 -0.70 8.66 2.76
N LYS A 161 -0.13 7.61 2.16
CA LYS A 161 0.93 6.79 2.76
C LYS A 161 2.03 6.47 1.74
N CYS A 162 3.26 6.40 2.24
CA CYS A 162 4.36 5.74 1.54
C CYS A 162 4.52 4.31 2.09
N ASP A 163 4.41 3.31 1.21
CA ASP A 163 4.68 1.91 1.54
C ASP A 163 6.17 1.59 1.60
N VAL A 164 7.00 2.38 0.91
CA VAL A 164 8.46 2.28 1.02
C VAL A 164 8.94 2.77 2.40
N HIS A 165 8.36 3.87 2.89
CA HIS A 165 8.68 4.50 4.17
C HIS A 165 7.46 4.54 5.09
N PRO A 166 7.24 3.51 5.94
CA PRO A 166 5.99 3.31 6.66
C PRO A 166 5.57 4.44 7.62
N TRP A 167 6.51 5.32 7.99
CA TRP A 167 6.25 6.48 8.84
C TRP A 167 5.66 7.69 8.10
N MET A 168 5.78 7.73 6.78
CA MET A 168 5.24 8.82 5.97
C MET A 168 3.74 8.68 5.88
N THR A 169 3.03 9.57 6.55
CA THR A 169 1.57 9.62 6.55
C THR A 169 1.13 11.07 6.49
N GLY A 170 0.17 11.35 5.61
CA GLY A 170 -0.56 12.61 5.52
C GLY A 170 -2.03 12.36 5.23
N TYR A 171 -2.84 13.41 5.24
CA TYR A 171 -4.28 13.33 5.00
C TYR A 171 -4.75 14.47 4.12
N ILE A 172 -5.70 14.17 3.23
CA ILE A 172 -6.31 15.16 2.33
C ILE A 172 -7.81 15.24 2.60
N GLY A 173 -8.30 16.44 2.93
CA GLY A 173 -9.73 16.75 2.96
C GLY A 173 -10.20 17.22 1.59
N VAL A 174 -11.09 16.46 0.97
CA VAL A 174 -11.66 16.76 -0.34
C VAL A 174 -13.10 17.23 -0.14
N LEU A 175 -13.38 18.50 -0.43
CA LEU A 175 -14.69 19.12 -0.21
C LEU A 175 -15.29 19.64 -1.50
N ASN A 176 -16.61 19.72 -1.59
CA ASN A 176 -17.31 20.33 -2.73
C ASN A 176 -17.34 21.88 -2.66
N HIS A 177 -16.81 22.47 -1.58
CA HIS A 177 -16.79 23.91 -1.32
C HIS A 177 -15.41 24.35 -0.76
N PRO A 178 -15.08 25.65 -0.83
CA PRO A 178 -13.78 26.17 -0.36
C PRO A 178 -13.69 26.37 1.16
N PHE A 179 -14.79 26.20 1.91
CA PHE A 179 -14.85 26.57 3.32
C PHE A 179 -14.19 25.55 4.26
N PHE A 180 -12.86 25.60 4.31
CA PHE A 180 -12.02 24.83 5.23
C PHE A 180 -10.73 25.57 5.56
N ALA A 181 -10.05 25.13 6.61
CA ALA A 181 -8.74 25.60 7.04
C ALA A 181 -7.97 24.48 7.74
N VAL A 182 -6.64 24.61 7.77
CA VAL A 182 -5.77 23.80 8.64
C VAL A 182 -5.19 24.74 9.68
N THR A 183 -5.09 24.29 10.94
CA THR A 183 -4.48 25.13 11.97
C THR A 183 -3.02 25.45 11.66
N ASP A 184 -2.67 26.71 11.87
CA ASP A 184 -1.32 27.24 11.65
C ASP A 184 -0.35 26.89 12.80
N ASP A 185 0.82 27.52 12.77
CA ASP A 185 1.87 27.31 13.77
C ASP A 185 1.49 27.75 15.19
N GLN A 186 0.45 28.56 15.35
CA GLN A 186 -0.10 29.01 16.63
C GLN A 186 -1.36 28.23 17.02
N GLY A 187 -1.77 27.25 16.20
CA GLY A 187 -2.99 26.47 16.37
C GLY A 187 -4.26 27.28 16.10
N THR A 188 -4.15 28.40 15.37
CA THR A 188 -5.26 29.23 14.91
C THR A 188 -5.74 28.79 13.53
N PHE A 189 -7.02 28.94 13.24
CA PHE A 189 -7.59 28.73 11.92
C PHE A 189 -8.52 29.88 11.53
N LYS A 190 -8.69 30.07 10.22
CA LYS A 190 -9.56 31.10 9.64
C LYS A 190 -10.26 30.55 8.41
N ILE A 191 -11.58 30.60 8.39
CA ILE A 191 -12.41 30.26 7.23
C ILE A 191 -13.04 31.56 6.73
N GLU A 192 -12.63 31.98 5.55
CA GLU A 192 -13.07 33.24 4.94
C GLU A 192 -14.21 33.00 3.95
N ASN A 193 -14.91 34.09 3.65
CA ASN A 193 -15.92 34.18 2.60
C ASN A 193 -17.16 33.30 2.81
N LEU A 194 -17.50 32.94 4.04
CA LEU A 194 -18.67 32.12 4.33
C LEU A 194 -19.93 33.01 4.35
N PRO A 195 -20.97 32.74 3.54
CA PRO A 195 -22.19 33.55 3.55
C PRO A 195 -22.86 33.60 4.94
N PRO A 196 -23.70 34.61 5.22
CA PRO A 196 -24.53 34.59 6.42
C PRO A 196 -25.48 33.38 6.41
N GLY A 197 -25.55 32.66 7.53
CA GLY A 197 -26.33 31.42 7.62
C GLY A 197 -26.03 30.59 8.87
N GLU A 198 -26.73 29.47 9.03
CA GLU A 198 -26.45 28.49 10.06
C GLU A 198 -25.58 27.36 9.49
N TYR A 199 -24.49 27.04 10.20
CA TYR A 199 -23.50 26.06 9.75
C TYR A 199 -23.17 25.07 10.86
N THR A 200 -22.90 23.83 10.46
CA THR A 200 -22.24 22.84 11.30
C THR A 200 -20.76 22.81 10.92
N ILE A 201 -19.87 23.15 11.84
CA ILE A 201 -18.41 23.15 11.66
C ILE A 201 -17.83 21.93 12.38
N GLU A 202 -16.90 21.24 11.72
CA GLU A 202 -16.13 20.14 12.32
C GLU A 202 -14.65 20.43 12.30
N ALA A 203 -13.98 20.06 13.39
CA ALA A 203 -12.52 20.07 13.52
C ALA A 203 -12.05 18.63 13.72
N TRP A 204 -11.27 18.12 12.77
CA TRP A 204 -10.70 16.77 12.80
C TRP A 204 -9.21 16.82 13.16
N HIS A 205 -8.77 15.94 14.06
CA HIS A 205 -7.37 15.70 14.39
C HIS A 205 -7.08 14.19 14.37
N GLU A 206 -5.98 13.79 13.72
CA GLU A 206 -5.70 12.36 13.45
C GLU A 206 -5.65 11.46 14.69
N THR A 207 -5.31 12.02 15.85
CA THR A 207 -5.21 11.27 17.12
C THR A 207 -6.36 11.52 18.08
N TYR A 208 -6.97 12.70 18.01
CA TYR A 208 -7.94 13.17 19.02
C TYR A 208 -9.37 13.24 18.47
N GLY A 209 -9.59 12.66 17.28
CA GLY A 209 -10.90 12.53 16.68
C GLY A 209 -11.48 13.84 16.17
N ILE A 210 -12.81 13.91 16.18
CA ILE A 210 -13.60 15.01 15.62
C ILE A 210 -14.28 15.77 16.76
N GLN A 211 -14.31 17.09 16.63
CA GLN A 211 -15.14 17.98 17.44
C GLN A 211 -16.11 18.70 16.51
N THR A 212 -17.39 18.74 16.88
CA THR A 212 -18.46 19.32 16.06
C THR A 212 -19.16 20.44 16.81
N GLN A 213 -19.39 21.57 16.14
CA GLN A 213 -20.11 22.71 16.72
C GLN A 213 -21.03 23.36 15.68
N LYS A 214 -22.16 23.90 16.14
CA LYS A 214 -23.07 24.70 15.31
C LYS A 214 -22.81 26.18 15.54
N ILE A 215 -22.84 26.96 14.46
CA ILE A 215 -22.59 28.41 14.50
C ILE A 215 -23.57 29.13 13.58
N THR A 216 -23.93 30.34 13.97
CA THR A 216 -24.66 31.28 13.11
C THR A 216 -23.70 32.37 12.67
N VAL A 217 -23.53 32.51 11.36
CA VAL A 217 -22.75 33.58 10.75
C VAL A 217 -23.72 34.69 10.37
N SER A 218 -23.51 35.89 10.92
CA SER A 218 -24.29 37.09 10.66
C SER A 218 -23.41 38.20 10.08
N ASP A 219 -24.03 39.22 9.48
CA ASP A 219 -23.34 40.45 9.04
C ASP A 219 -22.78 41.20 10.27
N GLY A 220 -21.52 40.98 10.61
CA GLY A 220 -20.90 41.51 11.83
C GLY A 220 -19.46 41.04 12.09
N ALA A 221 -18.97 41.21 13.32
CA ALA A 221 -17.63 40.75 13.73
C ALA A 221 -17.48 39.23 13.52
N PRO A 222 -16.29 38.73 13.14
CA PRO A 222 -16.06 37.30 12.92
C PRO A 222 -16.49 36.49 14.14
N PRO A 223 -17.47 35.57 14.04
CA PRO A 223 -17.78 34.70 15.15
C PRO A 223 -16.54 33.86 15.50
N ALA A 224 -16.09 33.98 16.76
CA ALA A 224 -14.96 33.23 17.27
C ALA A 224 -15.44 31.85 17.77
N ILE A 225 -14.84 30.77 17.27
CA ILE A 225 -15.18 29.40 17.66
C ILE A 225 -13.94 28.57 17.99
N ASP A 226 -13.78 28.22 19.27
CA ASP A 226 -12.67 27.39 19.71
C ASP A 226 -13.10 25.92 19.81
N PHE A 227 -12.27 25.01 19.31
CA PHE A 227 -12.44 23.57 19.46
C PHE A 227 -11.51 23.05 20.54
N LYS A 228 -12.04 22.33 21.52
CA LYS A 228 -11.27 21.78 22.64
C LYS A 228 -11.03 20.29 22.41
N PHE A 229 -9.76 19.91 22.33
CA PHE A 229 -9.32 18.52 22.28
C PHE A 229 -8.69 18.13 23.61
N SER A 230 -8.85 16.88 24.04
CA SER A 230 -8.25 16.39 25.28
C SER A 230 -7.59 15.03 25.11
N ALA A 231 -6.45 14.85 25.79
CA ALA A 231 -5.80 13.53 25.92
C ALA A 231 -6.68 12.46 26.60
N LYS A 232 -7.76 12.86 27.31
CA LYS A 232 -8.71 11.93 27.95
C LYS A 232 -9.72 11.33 26.97
N GLU A 233 -9.86 11.91 25.78
CA GLU A 233 -10.80 11.49 24.73
C GLU A 233 -10.02 10.98 23.51
N ILE A 234 -9.27 9.88 23.69
CA ILE A 234 -8.71 9.17 22.55
C ILE A 234 -9.82 8.28 21.98
N VAL A 235 -10.35 8.67 20.82
CA VAL A 235 -11.29 7.86 20.03
C VAL A 235 -10.53 7.34 18.82
N ASP A 236 -10.18 6.05 18.84
CA ASP A 236 -9.77 5.34 17.64
C ASP A 236 -11.02 4.81 16.94
N GLU A 237 -11.49 5.55 15.93
CA GLU A 237 -12.68 5.19 15.15
C GLU A 237 -12.53 3.85 14.41
N ALA A 238 -11.31 3.32 14.24
CA ALA A 238 -11.08 2.02 13.61
C ALA A 238 -11.31 0.83 14.57
N SER A 239 -11.26 1.03 15.90
CA SER A 239 -11.32 -0.06 16.89
C SER A 239 -12.43 0.06 17.94
N GLY A 240 -13.09 1.23 18.06
CA GLY A 240 -14.16 1.44 19.04
C GLY A 240 -13.70 1.37 20.51
N LEU A 241 -12.38 1.37 20.76
CA LEU A 241 -11.81 1.19 22.09
C LEU A 241 -11.65 2.54 22.81
N LYS A 242 -12.31 2.72 23.95
CA LYS A 242 -12.06 3.84 24.88
C LYS A 242 -10.85 3.50 25.75
N ILE A 243 -9.71 4.15 25.54
CA ILE A 243 -8.51 3.96 26.37
C ILE A 243 -8.43 5.09 27.41
N SER A 244 -8.53 4.75 28.70
CA SER A 244 -8.23 5.65 29.80
C SER A 244 -6.72 5.67 30.05
N THR A 245 -6.11 6.86 30.09
CA THR A 245 -4.69 7.02 30.36
C THR A 245 -4.43 6.94 31.86
N SER A 246 -4.04 5.76 32.36
CA SER A 246 -3.18 5.63 33.54
C SER A 246 -2.07 4.62 33.26
N GLU A 247 -0.87 5.17 33.08
CA GLU A 247 0.46 4.55 32.96
C GLU A 247 0.80 3.64 31.76
N PRO A 248 2.09 3.63 31.35
CA PRO A 248 2.53 3.00 30.11
C PRO A 248 2.65 1.49 30.31
N LYS A 249 1.90 0.72 29.51
CA LYS A 249 2.09 -0.72 29.42
C LYS A 249 3.35 -1.00 28.60
N ALA A 250 4.31 -1.69 29.20
CA ALA A 250 5.59 -2.04 28.62
C ALA A 250 5.46 -2.73 27.25
N ALA A 251 6.45 -2.48 26.39
CA ALA A 251 6.58 -3.06 25.06
C ALA A 251 6.62 -4.60 25.12
N GLY A 252 5.58 -5.22 24.55
CA GLY A 252 5.54 -6.63 24.13
C GLY A 252 5.39 -6.71 22.61
N PRO A 253 5.75 -7.83 21.97
CA PRO A 253 6.26 -7.84 20.62
C PRO A 253 5.17 -7.78 19.53
N GLN A 254 5.62 -7.16 18.44
CA GLN A 254 5.18 -7.34 17.06
C GLN A 254 3.94 -6.54 16.63
N PHE A 255 4.23 -5.48 15.87
CA PHE A 255 3.30 -4.82 14.96
C PHE A 255 2.53 -5.88 14.15
N ASP A 256 1.22 -5.93 14.34
CA ASP A 256 0.31 -6.58 13.41
C ASP A 256 0.04 -5.60 12.26
N ASP A 257 0.76 -5.82 11.17
CA ASP A 257 0.67 -5.08 9.91
C ASP A 257 -0.54 -5.50 9.05
N SER A 258 -1.38 -6.44 9.52
CA SER A 258 -2.49 -6.98 8.74
C SER A 258 -3.64 -5.99 8.49
N VAL A 259 -3.69 -4.87 9.22
CA VAL A 259 -4.67 -3.79 8.99
C VAL A 259 -4.10 -2.70 8.05
N ALA A 260 -2.79 -2.65 7.85
CA ALA A 260 -2.10 -1.59 7.08
C ALA A 260 -1.90 -1.90 5.58
N LEU A 261 -2.36 -3.07 5.12
CA LEU A 261 -2.17 -3.57 3.76
C LEU A 261 -3.45 -3.87 2.97
N ASN A 262 -4.65 -3.87 3.58
CA ASN A 262 -5.95 -4.24 2.98
C ASN A 262 -5.95 -5.27 1.82
N LEU A 263 -4.98 -6.17 1.81
CA LEU A 263 -5.19 -7.55 1.49
C LEU A 263 -5.71 -8.16 2.78
N PRO A 264 -6.82 -8.91 2.77
CA PRO A 264 -6.92 -9.96 3.76
C PRO A 264 -5.59 -10.71 3.63
N ARG A 265 -4.74 -10.71 4.68
CA ARG A 265 -3.80 -11.82 4.83
C ARG A 265 -4.70 -13.02 4.63
N ALA A 266 -4.51 -13.77 3.53
CA ALA A 266 -5.23 -15.02 3.33
C ALA A 266 -5.17 -15.70 4.69
N LYS A 267 -6.34 -15.97 5.31
CA LYS A 267 -6.44 -16.43 6.71
C LYS A 267 -5.27 -17.36 6.94
N PRO A 268 -4.43 -17.18 7.97
CA PRO A 268 -3.19 -17.93 8.11
C PRO A 268 -3.51 -19.41 8.00
N HIS A 269 -3.35 -19.92 6.79
CA HIS A 269 -3.46 -21.32 6.50
C HIS A 269 -2.08 -21.78 6.91
N TRP A 270 -2.03 -22.65 7.91
CA TRP A 270 -0.78 -23.27 8.37
C TRP A 270 -0.06 -24.06 7.26
N TRP A 271 -0.64 -24.09 6.06
CA TRP A 271 -0.31 -24.93 4.94
C TRP A 271 -0.09 -24.11 3.67
N LEU A 272 0.01 -24.78 2.52
CA LEU A 272 0.19 -24.14 1.22
C LEU A 272 -0.86 -23.04 0.98
N PRO A 273 -0.45 -21.86 0.46
CA PRO A 273 -1.40 -20.82 0.11
C PRO A 273 -2.29 -21.29 -1.03
N GLU A 274 -3.47 -20.67 -1.14
CA GLU A 274 -4.43 -21.01 -2.16
C GLU A 274 -3.80 -20.90 -3.57
N ASP A 275 -4.00 -21.92 -4.39
CA ASP A 275 -3.49 -21.91 -5.76
C ASP A 275 -4.42 -21.11 -6.69
N ILE A 276 -3.79 -20.31 -7.55
CA ILE A 276 -4.46 -19.49 -8.56
C ILE A 276 -3.81 -19.62 -9.94
N SER A 277 -2.90 -20.56 -10.15
CA SER A 277 -2.23 -20.78 -11.42
C SER A 277 -2.80 -21.95 -12.21
N THR A 278 -2.51 -22.00 -13.51
CA THR A 278 -2.89 -23.15 -14.35
C THR A 278 -2.09 -24.42 -14.07
N PHE A 279 -0.90 -24.31 -13.46
CA PHE A 279 -0.05 -25.48 -13.15
C PHE A 279 -0.11 -25.95 -11.71
N GLY A 280 -0.46 -25.05 -10.78
CA GLY A 280 -0.42 -25.33 -9.36
C GLY A 280 -1.21 -26.57 -8.93
N PRO A 281 -2.36 -26.94 -9.54
CA PRO A 281 -3.05 -28.18 -9.15
C PRO A 281 -2.23 -29.43 -9.47
N LYS A 282 -1.37 -29.40 -10.50
CA LYS A 282 -0.48 -30.51 -10.86
C LYS A 282 0.69 -30.62 -9.88
N ILE A 283 1.28 -29.47 -9.52
CA ILE A 283 2.36 -29.38 -8.52
C ILE A 283 1.87 -29.84 -7.15
N ASP A 284 0.72 -29.33 -6.70
CA ASP A 284 0.14 -29.66 -5.41
C ASP A 284 -0.19 -31.15 -5.31
N ARG A 285 -0.72 -31.78 -6.37
CA ARG A 285 -0.94 -33.25 -6.40
C ARG A 285 0.37 -34.04 -6.26
N LEU A 286 1.43 -33.64 -6.97
CA LEU A 286 2.75 -34.28 -6.86
C LEU A 286 3.32 -34.10 -5.45
N PHE A 287 3.21 -32.90 -4.88
CA PHE A 287 3.60 -32.61 -3.51
C PHE A 287 2.86 -33.51 -2.51
N TYR A 288 1.53 -33.61 -2.58
CA TYR A 288 0.75 -34.46 -1.67
C TYR A 288 1.06 -35.94 -1.84
N LEU A 289 1.30 -36.41 -3.07
CA LEU A 289 1.74 -37.78 -3.31
C LEU A 289 3.06 -38.08 -2.60
N ILE A 290 4.07 -37.20 -2.77
CA ILE A 290 5.38 -37.34 -2.11
C ILE A 290 5.20 -37.27 -0.59
N LEU A 291 4.37 -36.35 -0.09
CA LEU A 291 4.08 -36.20 1.34
C LEU A 291 3.47 -37.47 1.93
N TRP A 292 2.52 -38.11 1.25
CA TRP A 292 1.92 -39.36 1.72
C TRP A 292 2.90 -40.52 1.70
N ILE A 293 3.67 -40.67 0.61
CA ILE A 293 4.69 -41.73 0.51
C ILE A 293 5.73 -41.56 1.64
N THR A 294 6.29 -40.37 1.78
CA THR A 294 7.31 -40.08 2.80
C THR A 294 6.74 -40.15 4.21
N GLY A 295 5.50 -39.68 4.43
CA GLY A 295 4.81 -39.78 5.71
C GLY A 295 4.55 -41.21 6.16
N LEU A 296 4.10 -42.10 5.25
CA LEU A 296 3.92 -43.52 5.55
C LEU A 296 5.25 -44.21 5.87
N ILE A 297 6.30 -43.94 5.09
CA ILE A 297 7.65 -44.47 5.36
C ILE A 297 8.15 -43.96 6.71
N PHE A 298 8.01 -42.66 7.00
CA PHE A 298 8.39 -42.06 8.26
C PHE A 298 7.68 -42.73 9.45
N ILE A 299 6.35 -42.89 9.39
CA ILE A 299 5.59 -43.58 10.42
C ILE A 299 6.07 -45.03 10.59
N GLY A 300 6.33 -45.75 9.49
CA GLY A 300 6.86 -47.11 9.54
C GLY A 300 8.23 -47.20 10.21
N VAL A 301 9.15 -46.29 9.87
CA VAL A 301 10.49 -46.20 10.45
C VAL A 301 10.41 -45.84 11.94
N GLN A 302 9.64 -44.80 12.30
CA GLN A 302 9.47 -44.38 13.69
C GLN A 302 8.78 -45.46 14.53
N GLY A 303 7.74 -46.11 13.99
CA GLY A 303 7.06 -47.22 14.65
C GLY A 303 7.99 -48.40 14.89
N THR A 304 8.84 -48.75 13.91
CA THR A 304 9.85 -49.82 14.05
C THR A 304 10.91 -49.44 15.08
N LEU A 305 11.39 -48.19 15.05
CA LEU A 305 12.35 -47.68 16.03
C LEU A 305 11.78 -47.74 17.45
N LEU A 306 10.57 -47.23 17.65
CA LEU A 306 9.87 -47.30 18.94
C LEU A 306 9.67 -48.74 19.38
N TYR A 307 9.20 -49.62 18.49
CA TYR A 307 9.07 -51.04 18.77
C TYR A 307 10.40 -51.64 19.24
N PHE A 308 11.51 -51.34 18.58
CA PHE A 308 12.83 -51.82 18.98
C PHE A 308 13.28 -51.26 20.33
N LEU A 309 13.07 -49.96 20.57
CA LEU A 309 13.38 -49.33 21.85
C LEU A 309 12.60 -49.97 23.01
N PHE A 310 11.34 -50.34 22.81
CA PHE A 310 10.54 -51.00 23.85
C PHE A 310 10.83 -52.49 23.99
N ARG A 311 10.88 -53.22 22.87
CA ARG A 311 10.99 -54.68 22.83
C ARG A 311 12.39 -55.19 23.15
N TYR A 312 13.41 -54.46 22.72
CA TYR A 312 14.83 -54.82 22.86
C TYR A 312 15.58 -53.89 23.81
N ARG A 313 14.86 -53.17 24.69
CA ARG A 313 15.47 -52.42 25.80
C ARG A 313 16.37 -53.31 26.65
N ALA A 314 17.51 -52.78 27.10
CA ALA A 314 18.39 -53.46 28.04
C ALA A 314 17.63 -53.88 29.32
N ARG A 315 17.87 -55.12 29.76
CA ARG A 315 17.33 -55.72 30.98
C ARG A 315 18.36 -56.67 31.57
N ASP A 316 18.46 -56.68 32.89
CA ASP A 316 19.38 -57.57 33.60
C ASP A 316 19.09 -59.03 33.27
N GLY A 317 20.16 -59.80 33.02
CA GLY A 317 20.07 -61.21 32.66
C GLY A 317 19.66 -61.53 31.21
N VAL A 318 19.31 -60.53 30.39
CA VAL A 318 18.95 -60.74 28.97
C VAL A 318 20.13 -60.42 28.06
N LYS A 319 20.66 -61.43 27.36
CA LYS A 319 21.74 -61.26 26.36
C LYS A 319 21.17 -60.82 25.01
N ALA A 320 21.90 -59.97 24.28
CA ALA A 320 21.54 -59.57 22.93
C ALA A 320 21.64 -60.76 21.95
N ALA A 321 20.69 -60.85 21.02
CA ALA A 321 20.75 -61.82 19.94
C ALA A 321 21.67 -61.31 18.83
N TYR A 322 22.65 -62.11 18.41
CA TYR A 322 23.48 -61.82 17.24
C TYR A 322 22.76 -62.30 15.99
N THR A 323 22.58 -61.40 15.03
CA THR A 323 22.09 -61.71 13.69
C THR A 323 23.03 -61.08 12.67
N HIS A 324 23.26 -61.77 11.55
CA HIS A 324 24.11 -61.28 10.47
C HIS A 324 23.34 -61.35 9.16
N GLY A 325 23.06 -60.17 8.59
CA GLY A 325 22.55 -59.98 7.23
C GLY A 325 21.18 -60.60 6.93
N ASN A 326 20.54 -60.10 5.88
CA ASN A 326 19.45 -60.80 5.23
C ASN A 326 19.32 -60.30 3.80
N ASN A 327 19.97 -60.99 2.87
CA ASN A 327 20.01 -60.60 1.46
C ASN A 327 18.62 -60.37 0.86
N ARG A 328 17.58 -61.10 1.31
CA ARG A 328 16.22 -60.89 0.81
C ARG A 328 15.65 -59.54 1.29
N LEU A 329 15.83 -59.21 2.56
CA LEU A 329 15.40 -57.91 3.09
C LEU A 329 16.21 -56.77 2.46
N GLU A 330 17.52 -56.98 2.28
CA GLU A 330 18.43 -56.05 1.60
C GLU A 330 17.98 -55.72 0.18
N VAL A 331 17.59 -56.73 -0.59
CA VAL A 331 17.03 -56.54 -1.93
C VAL A 331 15.69 -55.79 -1.87
N ILE A 332 14.79 -56.16 -0.96
CA ILE A 332 13.46 -55.54 -0.85
C ILE A 332 13.58 -54.04 -0.55
N TRP A 333 14.37 -53.64 0.46
CA TRP A 333 14.51 -52.23 0.83
C TRP A 333 15.38 -51.43 -0.14
N THR A 334 16.08 -52.07 -1.08
CA THR A 334 16.86 -51.39 -2.11
C THR A 334 16.02 -51.17 -3.37
N VAL A 335 15.33 -52.22 -3.82
CA VAL A 335 14.46 -52.18 -5.01
C VAL A 335 13.24 -51.30 -4.77
N THR A 336 12.63 -51.35 -3.58
CA THR A 336 11.40 -50.59 -3.30
C THR A 336 11.61 -49.08 -3.44
N PRO A 337 12.60 -48.43 -2.79
CA PRO A 337 12.87 -47.00 -3.00
C PRO A 337 13.27 -46.68 -4.44
N ALA A 338 14.05 -47.55 -5.11
CA ALA A 338 14.44 -47.33 -6.49
C ALA A 338 13.23 -47.23 -7.43
N VAL A 339 12.27 -48.15 -7.31
CA VAL A 339 11.03 -48.14 -8.10
C VAL A 339 10.20 -46.88 -7.80
N ILE A 340 10.07 -46.52 -6.53
CA ILE A 340 9.34 -45.30 -6.12
C ILE A 340 9.97 -44.05 -6.74
N LEU A 341 11.30 -43.92 -6.67
CA LEU A 341 12.02 -42.76 -7.22
C LEU A 341 11.93 -42.69 -8.74
N ILE A 342 12.02 -43.82 -9.46
CA ILE A 342 11.85 -43.87 -10.91
C ILE A 342 10.45 -43.38 -11.30
N PHE A 343 9.41 -43.87 -10.62
CA PHE A 343 8.03 -43.45 -10.86
C PHE A 343 7.83 -41.94 -10.61
N LEU A 344 8.29 -41.43 -9.47
CA LEU A 344 8.19 -40.01 -9.13
C LEU A 344 8.97 -39.12 -10.11
N THR A 345 10.12 -39.58 -10.58
CA THR A 345 10.96 -38.84 -11.55
C THR A 345 10.24 -38.68 -12.89
N ILE A 346 9.66 -39.75 -13.43
CA ILE A 346 8.94 -39.71 -14.72
C ILE A 346 7.75 -38.75 -14.64
N TRP A 347 7.00 -38.77 -13.53
CA TRP A 347 5.88 -37.86 -13.34
C TRP A 347 6.37 -36.40 -13.19
N SER A 348 7.34 -36.16 -12.30
CA SER A 348 7.92 -34.84 -12.05
C SER A 348 8.44 -34.18 -13.33
N GLN A 349 9.17 -34.93 -14.16
CA GLN A 349 9.70 -34.45 -15.44
C GLN A 349 8.61 -33.95 -16.41
N LYS A 350 7.46 -34.64 -16.48
CA LYS A 350 6.34 -34.20 -17.34
C LYS A 350 5.81 -32.82 -16.92
N ILE A 351 5.66 -32.60 -15.62
CA ILE A 351 5.19 -31.31 -15.07
C ILE A 351 6.26 -30.23 -15.28
N TRP A 352 7.53 -30.57 -15.04
CA TRP A 352 8.65 -29.65 -15.26
C TRP A 352 8.73 -29.18 -16.71
N LEU A 353 8.58 -30.07 -17.69
CA LEU A 353 8.59 -29.74 -19.12
C LEU A 353 7.44 -28.81 -19.51
N GLU A 354 6.27 -28.95 -18.88
CA GLU A 354 5.13 -28.06 -19.14
C GLU A 354 5.39 -26.63 -18.61
N ILE A 355 6.02 -26.52 -17.44
CA ILE A 355 6.30 -25.24 -16.78
C ILE A 355 7.51 -24.53 -17.41
N LYS A 356 8.58 -25.28 -17.72
CA LYS A 356 9.85 -24.75 -18.24
C LYS A 356 9.96 -24.84 -19.76
N GLY A 357 8.98 -25.45 -20.42
CA GLY A 357 8.89 -25.52 -21.87
C GLY A 357 8.48 -24.18 -22.50
N SER A 358 7.98 -24.25 -23.72
CA SER A 358 7.59 -23.07 -24.49
C SER A 358 6.39 -22.35 -23.87
N GLU A 359 6.47 -21.02 -23.83
CA GLU A 359 5.34 -20.16 -23.46
C GLU A 359 4.15 -20.34 -24.43
N PRO A 360 2.90 -20.23 -23.93
CA PRO A 360 1.72 -20.25 -24.80
C PRO A 360 1.72 -19.10 -25.80
N VAL A 361 1.18 -19.35 -27.00
CA VAL A 361 0.98 -18.33 -28.03
C VAL A 361 0.07 -17.22 -27.48
N GLY A 362 0.45 -15.96 -27.73
CA GLY A 362 -0.32 -14.80 -27.27
C GLY A 362 -0.08 -14.42 -25.80
N ALA A 363 1.00 -14.92 -25.19
CA ALA A 363 1.43 -14.47 -23.87
C ALA A 363 1.75 -12.97 -23.89
N ILE A 364 1.19 -12.23 -22.93
CA ILE A 364 1.45 -10.80 -22.77
C ILE A 364 2.90 -10.63 -22.33
N PRO A 365 3.75 -9.94 -23.11
CA PRO A 365 5.14 -9.75 -22.75
C PRO A 365 5.27 -8.65 -21.68
N ILE A 366 6.05 -8.92 -20.64
CA ILE A 366 6.40 -7.97 -19.57
C ILE A 366 7.90 -8.10 -19.28
N GLU A 367 8.60 -7.00 -19.11
CA GLU A 367 9.98 -7.02 -18.59
C GLU A 367 9.99 -6.71 -17.09
N ILE A 368 10.74 -7.49 -16.31
CA ILE A 368 10.91 -7.28 -14.88
C ILE A 368 12.41 -7.23 -14.58
N GLN A 369 12.88 -6.05 -14.19
CA GLN A 369 14.25 -5.81 -13.79
C GLN A 369 14.32 -5.78 -12.26
N ALA A 370 14.98 -6.78 -11.69
CA ALA A 370 15.24 -6.87 -10.26
C ALA A 370 16.40 -5.94 -9.88
N GLU A 371 16.17 -5.08 -8.91
CA GLU A 371 17.16 -4.14 -8.37
C GLU A 371 17.13 -4.22 -6.83
N GLN A 372 18.21 -3.89 -6.13
CA GLN A 372 18.17 -3.73 -4.68
C GLN A 372 17.49 -2.40 -4.30
N PHE A 373 16.27 -2.35 -3.75
CA PHE A 373 15.34 -3.43 -3.36
C PHE A 373 13.96 -3.18 -3.97
N ALA A 374 13.86 -3.32 -5.29
CA ALA A 374 12.67 -3.03 -6.08
C ALA A 374 12.54 -3.96 -7.29
N TRP A 375 11.30 -4.16 -7.71
CA TRP A 375 10.93 -4.79 -8.98
C TRP A 375 10.54 -3.68 -9.96
N ASN A 376 11.42 -3.35 -10.90
CA ASN A 376 11.12 -2.40 -11.97
C ASN A 376 10.41 -3.16 -13.10
N ILE A 377 9.15 -2.83 -13.37
CA ILE A 377 8.29 -3.58 -14.26
C ILE A 377 7.93 -2.70 -15.45
N HIS A 378 8.17 -3.21 -16.66
CA HIS A 378 7.89 -2.51 -17.89
C HIS A 378 6.88 -3.30 -18.72
N TYR A 379 5.91 -2.58 -19.28
CA TYR A 379 4.96 -3.08 -20.27
C TYR A 379 5.25 -2.35 -21.57
N PRO A 380 5.16 -3.05 -22.71
CA PRO A 380 5.31 -2.38 -24.00
C PRO A 380 4.18 -1.37 -24.16
N GLY A 381 4.50 -0.24 -24.78
CA GLY A 381 3.49 0.73 -25.18
C GLY A 381 2.67 0.26 -26.38
N SER A 382 1.98 1.21 -27.01
CA SER A 382 1.06 0.94 -28.13
C SER A 382 1.80 0.43 -29.37
N ASP A 383 3.10 0.68 -29.48
CA ASP A 383 3.94 0.17 -30.56
C ASP A 383 4.37 -1.30 -30.40
N GLY A 384 4.07 -1.90 -29.23
CA GLY A 384 4.36 -3.29 -28.90
C GLY A 384 5.84 -3.60 -28.66
N LYS A 385 6.70 -2.58 -28.48
CA LYS A 385 8.15 -2.73 -28.25
C LYS A 385 8.51 -2.28 -26.84
N PHE A 386 9.64 -2.78 -26.36
CA PHE A 386 10.27 -2.33 -25.11
C PHE A 386 11.39 -1.34 -25.41
N GLY A 387 11.66 -0.46 -24.45
CA GLY A 387 12.73 0.53 -24.52
C GLY A 387 12.34 1.80 -25.27
N THR A 388 11.05 2.00 -25.52
CA THR A 388 10.51 3.18 -26.21
C THR A 388 9.91 4.16 -25.19
N SER A 389 9.61 5.38 -25.65
CA SER A 389 9.11 6.45 -24.77
C SER A 389 7.68 6.22 -24.25
N ASP A 390 6.94 5.31 -24.89
CA ASP A 390 5.57 4.92 -24.55
C ASP A 390 5.49 3.69 -23.62
N ASP A 391 6.64 3.11 -23.24
CA ASP A 391 6.70 2.05 -22.22
C ASP A 391 5.98 2.50 -20.94
N ILE A 392 5.03 1.68 -20.47
CA ILE A 392 4.48 1.85 -19.13
C ILE A 392 5.50 1.30 -18.14
N LYS A 393 5.88 2.12 -17.15
CA LYS A 393 6.84 1.72 -16.11
C LYS A 393 6.20 1.80 -14.74
N THR A 394 6.22 0.69 -14.03
CA THR A 394 5.80 0.62 -12.64
C THR A 394 6.93 0.09 -11.77
N ILE A 395 6.89 0.42 -10.49
CA ILE A 395 7.84 -0.10 -9.50
C ILE A 395 7.04 -0.85 -8.46
N ASN A 396 7.42 -2.09 -8.21
CA ASN A 396 6.78 -2.99 -7.24
C ASN A 396 5.29 -3.25 -7.49
N GLN A 397 4.77 -2.95 -8.69
CA GLN A 397 3.35 -3.12 -9.04
C GLN A 397 3.23 -3.85 -10.38
N LEU A 398 2.97 -5.15 -10.35
CA LEU A 398 2.70 -5.98 -11.51
C LEU A 398 1.20 -6.06 -11.75
N HIS A 399 0.74 -5.76 -12.96
CA HIS A 399 -0.66 -5.76 -13.36
C HIS A 399 -0.83 -6.74 -14.50
N ILE A 400 -1.74 -7.69 -14.35
CA ILE A 400 -2.04 -8.67 -15.40
C ILE A 400 -3.56 -8.90 -15.50
N PRO A 401 -4.08 -9.30 -16.66
CA PRO A 401 -5.46 -9.77 -16.77
C PRO A 401 -5.58 -11.24 -16.37
N VAL A 402 -6.69 -11.59 -15.70
CA VAL A 402 -7.06 -12.98 -15.44
C VAL A 402 -7.28 -13.74 -16.75
N GLY A 403 -6.94 -15.03 -16.76
CA GLY A 403 -7.25 -15.93 -17.86
C GLY A 403 -6.36 -15.77 -19.10
N LYS A 404 -5.44 -14.81 -19.14
CA LYS A 404 -4.45 -14.69 -20.23
C LYS A 404 -3.05 -15.13 -19.77
N PRO A 405 -2.28 -15.84 -20.61
CA PRO A 405 -0.90 -16.13 -20.31
C PRO A 405 -0.06 -14.85 -20.33
N VAL A 406 0.93 -14.80 -19.45
CA VAL A 406 1.90 -13.71 -19.32
C VAL A 406 3.28 -14.31 -19.43
N ARG A 407 4.17 -13.65 -20.18
CA ARG A 407 5.60 -13.93 -20.16
C ARG A 407 6.34 -12.77 -19.52
N ALA A 408 6.93 -13.03 -18.36
CA ALA A 408 7.83 -12.12 -17.69
C ALA A 408 9.29 -12.44 -18.06
N ARG A 409 9.96 -11.48 -18.69
CA ARG A 409 11.41 -11.50 -18.93
C ARG A 409 12.13 -10.91 -17.74
N LEU A 410 12.87 -11.74 -17.02
CA LEU A 410 13.56 -11.38 -15.79
C LEU A 410 15.01 -11.01 -16.08
N THR A 411 15.45 -9.87 -15.57
CA THR A 411 16.87 -9.45 -15.57
C THR A 411 17.25 -8.87 -14.22
N SER A 412 18.51 -9.01 -13.81
CA SER A 412 19.02 -8.37 -12.59
C SER A 412 19.90 -7.19 -12.96
N ILE A 413 19.57 -6.03 -12.39
CA ILE A 413 20.28 -4.78 -12.60
C ILE A 413 20.86 -4.28 -11.27
N GLY A 414 21.98 -3.57 -11.38
CA GLY A 414 22.60 -2.91 -10.25
C GLY A 414 21.92 -1.59 -9.95
N LYS A 415 21.92 -1.16 -8.68
CA LYS A 415 21.54 0.21 -8.32
C LYS A 415 22.48 1.18 -9.03
N ASP A 416 21.94 2.16 -9.75
CA ASP A 416 22.69 3.06 -10.64
C ASP A 416 23.53 2.33 -11.73
N GLY A 417 23.11 1.12 -12.11
CA GLY A 417 23.79 0.27 -13.08
C GLY A 417 25.04 -0.44 -12.53
N LYS A 418 25.28 -0.41 -11.22
CA LYS A 418 26.47 -0.99 -10.58
C LYS A 418 26.12 -2.08 -9.59
N HIS A 419 26.98 -3.11 -9.50
CA HIS A 419 26.87 -4.20 -8.53
C HIS A 419 25.52 -4.95 -8.53
N PRO A 420 25.05 -5.48 -9.68
CA PRO A 420 23.88 -6.35 -9.70
C PRO A 420 24.13 -7.59 -8.83
N VAL A 421 23.10 -8.00 -8.08
CA VAL A 421 23.12 -9.20 -7.24
C VAL A 421 22.04 -10.18 -7.67
N ILE A 422 22.09 -11.41 -7.17
CA ILE A 422 21.04 -12.39 -7.45
C ILE A 422 19.79 -12.00 -6.66
N HIS A 423 18.64 -12.09 -7.33
CA HIS A 423 17.31 -12.01 -6.73
C HIS A 423 16.52 -13.28 -7.09
N SER A 424 15.30 -13.45 -6.58
CA SER A 424 14.43 -14.52 -7.04
C SER A 424 12.99 -14.05 -7.04
N PHE A 425 12.40 -14.01 -8.24
CA PHE A 425 11.02 -13.61 -8.46
C PHE A 425 10.11 -14.76 -8.01
N PHE A 426 9.33 -14.52 -6.95
CA PHE A 426 8.50 -15.55 -6.35
C PHE A 426 7.05 -15.09 -6.23
N LEU A 427 6.15 -15.88 -6.82
CA LEU A 427 4.70 -15.80 -6.68
C LEU A 427 4.21 -17.07 -5.96
N PRO A 428 4.01 -17.03 -4.63
CA PRO A 428 3.66 -18.21 -3.84
C PRO A 428 2.39 -18.93 -4.31
N GLU A 429 1.32 -18.16 -4.58
CA GLU A 429 0.01 -18.63 -5.04
C GLU A 429 0.05 -19.22 -6.45
N PHE A 430 1.15 -18.98 -7.19
CA PHE A 430 1.38 -19.56 -8.52
C PHE A 430 2.33 -20.76 -8.50
N ARG A 431 2.93 -21.09 -7.35
CA ARG A 431 4.06 -22.04 -7.25
C ARG A 431 5.21 -21.70 -8.21
N LEU A 432 5.34 -20.42 -8.56
CA LEU A 432 6.32 -19.94 -9.52
C LEU A 432 7.45 -19.23 -8.79
N LYS A 433 8.64 -19.82 -8.82
CA LYS A 433 9.88 -19.23 -8.33
C LYS A 433 10.94 -19.28 -9.43
N GLN A 434 11.62 -18.18 -9.67
CA GLN A 434 12.73 -18.12 -10.60
C GLN A 434 13.80 -17.14 -10.13
N ASP A 435 15.02 -17.63 -10.01
CA ASP A 435 16.18 -16.81 -9.72
C ASP A 435 16.46 -15.89 -10.90
N VAL A 436 16.74 -14.63 -10.56
CA VAL A 436 17.07 -13.54 -11.47
C VAL A 436 18.56 -13.27 -11.30
N VAL A 437 19.34 -13.77 -12.24
CA VAL A 437 20.80 -13.82 -12.15
C VAL A 437 21.41 -12.69 -12.98
N PRO A 438 22.35 -11.90 -12.41
CA PRO A 438 23.06 -10.86 -13.17
C PRO A 438 23.65 -11.37 -14.48
N GLY A 439 23.44 -10.61 -15.56
CA GLY A 439 23.94 -10.95 -16.90
C GLY A 439 23.12 -11.98 -17.66
N MET A 440 22.05 -12.52 -17.07
CA MET A 440 21.11 -13.43 -17.76
C MET A 440 19.79 -12.71 -18.05
N GLN A 441 19.18 -13.10 -19.17
CA GLN A 441 17.77 -12.81 -19.47
C GLN A 441 17.01 -14.13 -19.36
N ILE A 442 16.07 -14.21 -18.42
CA ILE A 442 15.38 -15.45 -18.10
C ILE A 442 13.89 -15.22 -18.30
N ASP A 443 13.31 -15.90 -19.28
CA ASP A 443 11.86 -15.84 -19.53
C ASP A 443 11.14 -16.88 -18.64
N VAL A 444 10.09 -16.42 -17.95
CA VAL A 444 9.13 -17.28 -17.26
C VAL A 444 7.73 -16.94 -17.70
N TRP A 445 6.84 -17.93 -17.71
CA TRP A 445 5.46 -17.72 -18.04
C TRP A 445 4.52 -18.25 -16.97
N PHE A 446 3.38 -17.60 -16.83
CA PHE A 446 2.32 -17.99 -15.90
C PHE A 446 0.97 -17.45 -16.38
N GLN A 447 -0.11 -18.05 -15.87
CA GLN A 447 -1.48 -17.66 -16.20
C GLN A 447 -2.33 -17.73 -14.94
N ALA A 448 -3.01 -16.63 -14.64
CA ALA A 448 -3.89 -16.52 -13.49
C ALA A 448 -5.27 -17.12 -13.79
N THR A 449 -5.84 -17.84 -12.83
CA THR A 449 -7.18 -18.43 -12.91
C THR A 449 -8.24 -17.59 -12.21
N ARG A 450 -7.82 -16.64 -11.36
CA ARG A 450 -8.72 -15.75 -10.59
C ARG A 450 -8.16 -14.35 -10.46
N THR A 451 -9.05 -13.37 -10.38
CA THR A 451 -8.73 -11.98 -10.05
C THR A 451 -8.36 -11.85 -8.58
N GLY A 452 -7.58 -10.83 -8.23
CA GLY A 452 -7.17 -10.57 -6.85
C GLY A 452 -5.89 -9.74 -6.78
N LYS A 453 -5.40 -9.53 -5.57
CA LYS A 453 -4.13 -8.86 -5.32
C LYS A 453 -3.26 -9.77 -4.45
N TYR A 454 -2.00 -9.95 -4.83
CA TYR A 454 -1.07 -10.93 -4.25
C TYR A 454 0.33 -10.31 -4.06
N GLU A 455 1.16 -10.93 -3.23
CA GLU A 455 2.53 -10.48 -3.00
C GLU A 455 3.50 -11.05 -4.05
N ILE A 456 4.46 -10.23 -4.46
CA ILE A 456 5.68 -10.65 -5.16
C ILE A 456 6.80 -10.63 -4.13
N ALA A 457 7.32 -11.80 -3.78
CA ALA A 457 8.41 -11.90 -2.82
C ALA A 457 9.76 -12.00 -3.54
N CYS A 458 10.80 -11.39 -2.95
CA CYS A 458 12.17 -11.76 -3.25
C CYS A 458 12.55 -13.01 -2.44
N ALA A 459 12.90 -14.09 -3.12
CA ALA A 459 13.16 -15.39 -2.49
C ALA A 459 14.62 -15.87 -2.57
N GLU A 460 15.55 -14.95 -2.86
CA GLU A 460 17.00 -15.16 -2.82
C GLU A 460 17.67 -13.99 -2.12
N PHE A 461 18.62 -14.27 -1.22
CA PHE A 461 19.18 -13.23 -0.34
C PHE A 461 19.94 -12.18 -1.16
N CYS A 462 19.37 -10.98 -1.23
CA CYS A 462 19.89 -9.89 -2.05
C CYS A 462 20.41 -8.72 -1.22
N GLY A 463 20.74 -8.90 0.07
CA GLY A 463 21.29 -7.85 0.94
C GLY A 463 20.36 -7.41 2.08
N LEU A 464 20.72 -6.34 2.79
CA LEU A 464 20.07 -5.95 4.05
C LEU A 464 18.57 -5.61 3.93
N GLY A 465 18.14 -5.07 2.80
CA GLY A 465 16.74 -4.78 2.50
C GLY A 465 15.97 -5.95 1.88
N HIS A 466 16.55 -7.15 1.82
CA HIS A 466 15.95 -8.32 1.17
C HIS A 466 14.52 -8.59 1.62
N TYR A 467 14.27 -8.56 2.94
CA TYR A 467 12.93 -8.79 3.51
C TYR A 467 11.89 -7.73 3.14
N ARG A 468 12.32 -6.54 2.68
CA ARG A 468 11.48 -5.42 2.25
C ARG A 468 11.28 -5.37 0.74
N MET A 469 12.00 -6.19 -0.02
CA MET A 469 11.89 -6.26 -1.47
C MET A 469 10.61 -7.00 -1.89
N ARG A 470 9.48 -6.38 -1.59
CA ARG A 470 8.14 -6.87 -1.93
C ARG A 470 7.59 -6.06 -3.08
N GLY A 471 6.96 -6.75 -4.02
CA GLY A 471 6.06 -6.17 -5.00
C GLY A 471 4.64 -6.66 -4.78
N PHE A 472 3.72 -6.15 -5.57
CA PHE A 472 2.32 -6.51 -5.55
C PHE A 472 1.86 -6.89 -6.95
N LEU A 473 1.22 -8.03 -7.05
CA LEU A 473 0.58 -8.52 -8.26
C LEU A 473 -0.92 -8.22 -8.19
N SER A 474 -1.40 -7.33 -9.05
CA SER A 474 -2.82 -7.04 -9.26
C SER A 474 -3.33 -7.79 -10.49
N ILE A 475 -4.29 -8.69 -10.27
CA ILE A 475 -4.92 -9.50 -11.31
C ILE A 475 -6.33 -8.95 -11.58
N HIS A 476 -6.50 -8.35 -12.75
CA HIS A 476 -7.70 -7.63 -13.16
C HIS A 476 -8.64 -8.50 -13.96
N SER A 477 -9.92 -8.07 -14.09
CA SER A 477 -10.72 -8.52 -15.23
C SER A 477 -10.07 -8.00 -16.53
N PRO A 478 -10.37 -8.60 -17.70
CA PRO A 478 -9.89 -8.08 -18.97
C PRO A 478 -10.20 -6.59 -19.15
N GLU A 479 -11.42 -6.16 -18.82
CA GLU A 479 -11.86 -4.76 -18.94
C GLU A 479 -11.12 -3.85 -17.95
N GLY A 480 -10.91 -4.32 -16.72
CA GLY A 480 -10.15 -3.58 -15.72
C GLY A 480 -8.68 -3.40 -16.09
N TYR A 481 -8.08 -4.40 -16.74
CA TYR A 481 -6.72 -4.29 -17.25
C TYR A 481 -6.60 -3.27 -18.38
N GLU A 482 -7.53 -3.28 -19.34
CA GLU A 482 -7.58 -2.29 -20.41
C GLU A 482 -7.83 -0.87 -19.88
N ALA A 483 -8.69 -0.71 -18.87
CA ALA A 483 -8.89 0.57 -18.20
C ALA A 483 -7.60 1.06 -17.54
N TRP A 484 -6.90 0.17 -16.83
CA TRP A 484 -5.61 0.48 -16.22
C TRP A 484 -4.56 0.90 -17.25
N LEU A 485 -4.45 0.19 -18.38
CA LEU A 485 -3.53 0.56 -19.48
C LEU A 485 -3.81 1.97 -20.01
N LYS A 486 -5.10 2.31 -20.23
CA LYS A 486 -5.51 3.65 -20.67
C LYS A 486 -5.16 4.73 -19.66
N GLU A 487 -5.33 4.47 -18.37
CA GLU A 487 -4.93 5.39 -17.30
C GLU A 487 -3.42 5.65 -17.27
N GLN A 488 -2.61 4.68 -17.69
CA GLN A 488 -1.15 4.84 -17.83
C GLN A 488 -0.74 5.53 -19.14
N GLY A 489 -1.69 5.84 -20.04
CA GLY A 489 -1.43 6.50 -21.31
C GLY A 489 -1.05 5.56 -22.46
N ALA A 490 -1.28 4.25 -22.33
CA ALA A 490 -1.22 3.34 -23.49
C ALA A 490 -2.53 3.42 -24.28
N THR A 491 -2.45 3.96 -25.50
CA THR A 491 -3.55 3.99 -26.48
C THR A 491 -3.05 3.64 -27.85
#